data_AF-A0A1D2N4D3-F1
#
_entry.id   AF-A0A1D2N4D3-F1
#
_cell.length_a   1.000
_cell.length_b   1.000
_cell.length_c   1.000
_cell.angle_alpha   90.00
_cell.angle_beta   90.00
_cell.angle_gamma   90.00
#
_symmetry.space_group_name_H-M   'P 1'
#
loop_
_entity.id
_entity.type
_entity.pdbx_description
1 polymer ?
#
loop_
_entity_poly.entity_id
_entity_poly.type
_entity_poly.pdbx_seq_one_letter_code
_entity_poly.pdbx_strand_id
1 'polypeptide(L)'
;MAGSRLDRIGTIFSRTTGLMKAGAIKYQDRPLWYDIYRVFPPKYEPHIDREPEKKEINDVLYREDKNRALYFKKFGLNPGGVPRVLGDRNFQEHSQSFIKICLELEKSSPDWEKDKIFDAAVEKYKDQIPYLLDRKRISGDRFDAADTSEGDALNEATASKRHGRKPPIISAQSLLSLFKEAKEKQEKEADQSETKTDVKPSNK
;
A
#
# COMPACT_ATOMS: atom_id res chain seq x y z
N MET A 1 22.32 -40.91 -15.17
CA MET A 1 20.87 -41.03 -15.45
C MET A 1 20.56 -40.30 -16.75
N ALA A 2 19.82 -40.91 -17.67
CA ALA A 2 19.36 -40.25 -18.88
C ALA A 2 18.25 -39.25 -18.53
N GLY A 3 18.30 -38.03 -19.07
CA GLY A 3 17.29 -37.01 -18.85
C GLY A 3 17.27 -36.02 -20.01
N SER A 4 16.10 -35.43 -20.28
CA SER A 4 15.94 -34.42 -21.34
C SER A 4 16.00 -33.01 -20.75
N ARG A 5 16.95 -32.20 -21.25
CA ARG A 5 17.11 -30.77 -20.89
C ARG A 5 16.46 -29.83 -21.91
N LEU A 6 15.74 -30.37 -22.90
CA LEU A 6 15.07 -29.59 -23.95
C LEU A 6 13.79 -28.95 -23.40
N ASP A 7 13.89 -27.73 -22.92
CA ASP A 7 12.78 -26.94 -22.39
C ASP A 7 11.84 -26.40 -23.47
N ARG A 8 12.36 -26.10 -24.66
CA ARG A 8 11.59 -25.53 -25.77
C ARG A 8 10.67 -26.53 -26.50
N ILE A 9 10.88 -27.83 -26.32
CA ILE A 9 10.18 -28.87 -27.09
C ILE A 9 9.28 -29.67 -26.16
N GLY A 10 7.97 -29.57 -26.38
CA GLY A 10 6.97 -30.28 -25.59
C GLY A 10 6.90 -29.82 -24.13
N THR A 11 6.25 -30.62 -23.29
CA THR A 11 6.13 -30.37 -21.85
C THR A 11 7.04 -31.32 -21.08
N ILE A 12 7.27 -31.02 -19.79
CA ILE A 12 7.99 -31.96 -18.91
C ILE A 12 7.31 -33.33 -18.86
N PHE A 13 5.98 -33.37 -18.98
CA PHE A 13 5.19 -34.59 -18.98
C PHE A 13 5.32 -35.36 -20.29
N SER A 14 5.19 -34.69 -21.44
CA SER A 14 5.36 -35.37 -22.74
C SER A 14 6.80 -35.87 -22.95
N ARG A 15 7.79 -35.16 -22.42
CA ARG A 15 9.20 -35.60 -22.46
C ARG A 15 9.47 -36.80 -21.57
N THR A 16 8.99 -36.80 -20.33
CA THR A 16 9.18 -37.94 -19.41
C THR A 16 8.41 -39.18 -19.85
N THR A 17 7.16 -39.02 -20.32
CA THR A 17 6.41 -40.11 -20.96
C THR A 17 7.17 -40.69 -22.16
N GLY A 18 7.72 -39.84 -23.04
CA GLY A 18 8.51 -40.25 -24.19
C GLY A 18 9.78 -41.02 -23.81
N LEU A 19 10.53 -40.53 -22.81
CA LEU A 19 11.73 -41.22 -22.30
C LEU A 19 11.40 -42.60 -21.70
N MET A 20 10.24 -42.73 -21.04
CA MET A 20 9.77 -44.01 -20.53
C MET A 20 9.35 -44.96 -21.66
N LYS A 21 8.65 -44.45 -22.68
CA LYS A 21 8.25 -45.25 -23.86
C LYS A 21 9.45 -45.73 -24.68
N ALA A 22 10.50 -44.91 -24.78
CA ALA A 22 11.74 -45.26 -25.46
C ALA A 22 12.66 -46.19 -24.64
N GLY A 23 12.30 -46.51 -23.39
CA GLY A 23 13.11 -47.36 -22.50
C GLY A 23 14.35 -46.68 -21.91
N ALA A 24 14.55 -45.38 -22.15
CA ALA A 24 15.66 -44.59 -21.59
C ALA A 24 15.51 -44.36 -20.08
N ILE A 25 14.28 -44.34 -19.57
CA ILE A 25 13.94 -44.33 -18.15
C ILE A 25 13.04 -45.55 -17.88
N LYS A 26 13.38 -46.37 -16.89
CA LYS A 26 12.52 -47.49 -16.48
C LYS A 26 11.26 -46.94 -15.80
N TYR A 27 10.12 -47.60 -15.98
CA TYR A 27 8.87 -47.18 -15.33
C TYR A 27 8.96 -47.15 -13.79
N GLN A 28 9.81 -48.00 -13.21
CA GLN A 28 10.05 -48.01 -11.76
C GLN A 28 10.86 -46.80 -11.29
N ASP A 29 11.68 -46.23 -12.17
CA ASP A 29 12.51 -45.04 -11.89
C ASP A 29 11.80 -43.75 -12.30
N ARG A 30 10.47 -43.79 -12.46
CA ARG A 30 9.69 -42.60 -12.83
C ARG A 30 9.74 -41.56 -11.70
N PRO A 31 9.73 -40.25 -12.04
CA PRO A 31 9.68 -39.21 -11.01
C PRO A 31 8.42 -39.31 -10.16
N LEU A 32 8.53 -39.00 -8.86
CA LEU A 32 7.40 -39.05 -7.92
C LEU A 32 6.21 -38.20 -8.38
N TRP A 33 6.47 -37.04 -8.99
CA TRP A 33 5.43 -36.13 -9.48
C TRP A 33 4.66 -36.68 -10.69
N TYR A 34 5.20 -37.66 -11.42
CA TYR A 34 4.63 -38.15 -12.67
C TYR A 34 3.24 -38.77 -12.46
N ASP A 35 3.08 -39.57 -11.41
CA ASP A 35 1.79 -40.20 -11.09
C ASP A 35 0.75 -39.15 -10.66
N ILE A 36 1.18 -38.12 -9.90
CA ILE A 36 0.32 -37.01 -9.50
C ILE A 36 -0.15 -36.24 -10.75
N TYR A 37 0.77 -35.89 -11.65
CA TYR A 37 0.44 -35.19 -12.89
C TYR A 37 -0.48 -36.00 -13.80
N ARG A 38 -0.28 -37.33 -13.87
CA ARG A 38 -1.11 -38.23 -14.67
C ARG A 38 -2.56 -38.30 -14.16
N VAL A 39 -2.75 -38.29 -12.83
CA VAL A 39 -4.08 -38.36 -12.21
C VAL A 39 -4.76 -36.98 -12.19
N PHE A 40 -4.00 -35.93 -11.92
CA PHE A 40 -4.49 -34.55 -11.83
C PHE A 40 -3.74 -33.65 -12.82
N PRO A 41 -4.01 -33.78 -14.14
CA PRO A 41 -3.37 -32.92 -15.13
C PRO A 41 -3.83 -31.46 -14.94
N PRO A 42 -2.94 -30.48 -15.18
CA PRO A 42 -3.33 -29.08 -15.14
C PRO A 42 -4.35 -28.78 -16.25
N LYS A 43 -5.23 -27.79 -16.02
CA LYS A 43 -6.23 -27.34 -17.01
C LYS A 43 -5.60 -26.99 -18.37
N TYR A 44 -4.39 -26.46 -18.34
CA TYR A 44 -3.63 -26.12 -19.53
C TYR A 44 -2.21 -26.67 -19.39
N GLU A 45 -1.73 -27.32 -20.45
CA GLU A 45 -0.37 -27.82 -20.48
C GLU A 45 0.66 -26.68 -20.52
N PRO A 46 1.80 -26.81 -19.80
CA PRO A 46 2.83 -25.79 -19.73
C PRO A 46 3.72 -25.81 -20.98
N HIS A 47 3.15 -25.43 -22.12
CA HIS A 47 3.89 -25.23 -23.35
C HIS A 47 4.65 -23.89 -23.31
N ILE A 48 5.88 -23.89 -23.83
CA ILE A 48 6.67 -22.67 -23.95
C ILE A 48 6.06 -21.71 -24.99
N ASP A 49 5.46 -22.26 -26.05
CA ASP A 49 4.88 -21.51 -27.17
C ASP A 49 3.49 -20.96 -26.85
N ARG A 50 3.05 -21.06 -25.59
CA ARG A 50 1.72 -20.59 -25.19
C ARG A 50 1.71 -19.07 -25.14
N GLU A 51 1.06 -18.46 -26.12
CA GLU A 51 0.79 -17.03 -26.09
C GLU A 51 -0.14 -16.68 -24.92
N PRO A 52 0.14 -15.58 -24.18
CA PRO A 52 -0.76 -15.11 -23.15
C PRO A 52 -2.08 -14.67 -23.80
N GLU A 53 -3.20 -15.08 -23.22
CA GLU A 53 -4.51 -14.60 -23.64
C GLU A 53 -4.58 -13.09 -23.41
N LYS A 54 -4.64 -12.30 -24.51
CA LYS A 54 -4.86 -10.85 -24.46
C LYS A 54 -6.31 -10.60 -24.06
N LYS A 55 -6.55 -10.50 -22.76
CA LYS A 55 -7.83 -10.12 -22.19
C LYS A 55 -7.78 -8.67 -21.73
N GLU A 56 -8.80 -7.91 -22.12
CA GLU A 56 -9.05 -6.59 -21.54
C GLU A 56 -9.43 -6.81 -20.07
N ILE A 57 -8.66 -6.21 -19.17
CA ILE A 57 -8.90 -6.29 -17.73
C ILE A 57 -9.86 -5.16 -17.39
N ASN A 58 -11.06 -5.52 -16.90
CA ASN A 58 -12.05 -4.54 -16.48
C ASN A 58 -11.73 -4.00 -15.08
N ASP A 59 -12.00 -2.72 -14.87
CA ASP A 59 -11.93 -2.11 -13.54
C ASP A 59 -13.00 -2.70 -12.61
N VAL A 60 -12.58 -3.03 -11.39
CA VAL A 60 -13.47 -3.59 -10.35
C VAL A 60 -14.03 -2.42 -9.53
N LEU A 61 -15.17 -1.88 -9.97
CA LEU A 61 -15.88 -0.80 -9.30
C LEU A 61 -17.21 -1.30 -8.71
N TYR A 62 -17.46 -0.94 -7.45
CA TYR A 62 -18.69 -1.25 -6.74
C TYR A 62 -19.62 -0.03 -6.64
N ARG A 63 -20.90 -0.27 -6.34
CA ARG A 63 -21.90 0.81 -6.27
C ARG A 63 -21.61 1.78 -5.12
N GLU A 64 -21.13 1.25 -4.00
CA GLU A 64 -20.73 2.01 -2.82
C GLU A 64 -19.48 2.88 -3.03
N ASP A 65 -18.66 2.60 -4.06
CA ASP A 65 -17.43 3.35 -4.32
C ASP A 65 -17.72 4.82 -4.63
N LYS A 66 -18.89 5.13 -5.19
CA LYS A 66 -19.36 6.51 -5.40
C LYS A 66 -19.51 7.26 -4.08
N ASN A 67 -20.20 6.63 -3.11
CA ASN A 67 -20.39 7.20 -1.77
C ASN A 67 -19.06 7.27 -1.01
N ARG A 68 -18.18 6.28 -1.21
CA ARG A 68 -16.83 6.26 -0.61
C ARG A 68 -15.95 7.39 -1.14
N ALA A 69 -15.99 7.67 -2.44
CA ALA A 69 -15.27 8.78 -3.05
C ALA A 69 -15.77 10.13 -2.51
N LEU A 70 -17.08 10.32 -2.40
CA LEU A 70 -17.68 11.52 -1.80
C LEU A 70 -17.32 11.66 -0.31
N TYR A 71 -17.32 10.55 0.44
CA TYR A 71 -16.90 10.51 1.83
C TYR A 71 -15.46 10.99 1.99
N PHE A 72 -14.51 10.42 1.24
CA PHE A 72 -13.11 10.83 1.32
C PHE A 72 -12.91 12.28 0.83
N LYS A 73 -13.69 12.73 -0.15
CA LYS A 73 -13.71 14.13 -0.58
C LYS A 73 -14.24 15.08 0.49
N LYS A 74 -15.07 14.63 1.44
CA LYS A 74 -15.61 15.47 2.53
C LYS A 74 -14.75 15.39 3.79
N PHE A 75 -14.43 14.17 4.26
CA PHE A 75 -13.80 13.92 5.56
C PHE A 75 -12.29 13.60 5.49
N GLY A 76 -11.75 13.28 4.31
CA GLY A 76 -10.34 12.88 4.14
C GLY A 76 -10.04 11.45 4.60
N LEU A 77 -8.77 11.03 4.49
CA LEU A 77 -8.36 9.62 4.65
C LEU A 77 -8.49 9.08 6.09
N ASN A 78 -8.31 9.91 7.12
CA ASN A 78 -8.29 9.49 8.52
C ASN A 78 -8.91 10.55 9.44
N PRO A 79 -10.24 10.71 9.43
CA PRO A 79 -10.87 11.81 10.15
C PRO A 79 -10.76 11.67 11.68
N GLY A 80 -10.48 10.46 12.20
CA GLY A 80 -10.27 10.20 13.64
C GLY A 80 -8.83 10.00 14.10
N GLY A 81 -7.83 10.07 13.21
CA GLY A 81 -6.41 9.92 13.58
C GLY A 81 -6.01 8.48 13.93
N VAL A 82 -6.99 7.57 14.04
CA VAL A 82 -6.78 6.13 14.11
C VAL A 82 -6.30 5.64 12.74
N PRO A 83 -5.10 5.05 12.64
CA PRO A 83 -4.63 4.50 11.38
C PRO A 83 -5.47 3.28 10.99
N ARG A 84 -5.65 3.07 9.69
CA ARG A 84 -6.24 1.83 9.17
C ARG A 84 -5.34 0.66 9.55
N VAL A 85 -5.91 -0.33 10.23
CA VAL A 85 -5.22 -1.60 10.51
C VAL A 85 -5.57 -2.58 9.39
N LEU A 86 -4.57 -2.99 8.60
CA LEU A 86 -4.74 -4.03 7.59
C LEU A 86 -4.56 -5.40 8.26
N GLY A 87 -5.42 -6.37 7.94
CA GLY A 87 -5.37 -7.74 8.44
C GLY A 87 -6.42 -8.07 9.51
N ASP A 88 -6.92 -7.05 10.22
CA ASP A 88 -8.00 -7.21 11.19
C ASP A 88 -9.35 -7.26 10.49
N ARG A 89 -9.95 -8.47 10.42
CA ARG A 89 -11.29 -8.65 9.82
C ARG A 89 -12.39 -7.90 10.56
N ASN A 90 -12.18 -7.63 11.84
CA ASN A 90 -13.16 -6.97 12.71
C ASN A 90 -12.98 -5.45 12.71
N PHE A 91 -11.93 -4.92 12.07
CA PHE A 91 -11.69 -3.48 12.04
C PHE A 91 -12.80 -2.79 11.22
N GLN A 92 -13.66 -2.04 11.91
CA GLN A 92 -14.68 -1.25 11.26
C GLN A 92 -14.11 0.12 10.91
N GLU A 93 -13.83 0.30 9.63
CA GLU A 93 -13.42 1.60 9.12
C GLU A 93 -14.61 2.59 9.16
N HIS A 94 -14.30 3.82 9.53
CA HIS A 94 -15.21 4.97 9.47
C HIS A 94 -15.97 5.10 8.14
N SER A 95 -15.30 4.95 6.99
CA SER A 95 -15.99 5.00 5.69
C SER A 95 -16.95 3.83 5.48
N GLN A 96 -16.65 2.65 6.03
CA GLN A 96 -17.53 1.49 5.93
C GLN A 96 -18.76 1.63 6.83
N SER A 97 -18.61 2.19 8.04
CA SER A 97 -19.74 2.53 8.90
C SER A 97 -20.65 3.56 8.22
N PHE A 98 -20.08 4.58 7.58
CA PHE A 98 -20.85 5.55 6.79
C PHE A 98 -21.62 4.88 5.63
N ILE A 99 -20.97 3.98 4.88
CA ILE A 99 -21.62 3.27 3.78
C ILE A 99 -22.77 2.40 4.27
N LYS A 100 -22.64 1.75 5.44
CA LYS A 100 -23.75 0.99 6.05
C LYS A 100 -24.97 1.89 6.28
N ILE A 101 -24.76 3.09 6.81
CA ILE A 101 -25.83 4.08 7.02
C ILE A 101 -26.46 4.48 5.68
N CYS A 102 -25.66 4.75 4.65
CA CYS A 102 -26.18 5.06 3.32
C CYS A 102 -27.04 3.91 2.76
N LEU A 103 -26.59 2.66 2.92
CA LEU A 103 -27.33 1.49 2.46
C LEU A 103 -28.62 1.26 3.25
N GLU A 104 -28.63 1.55 4.55
CA GLU A 104 -29.83 1.50 5.38
C GLU A 104 -30.85 2.57 4.95
N LEU A 105 -30.39 3.79 4.64
CA LEU A 105 -31.22 4.88 4.13
C LEU A 105 -31.78 4.59 2.74
N GLU A 106 -30.98 3.97 1.86
CA GLU A 106 -31.42 3.56 0.53
C GLU A 106 -32.51 2.48 0.61
N LYS A 107 -32.42 1.56 1.58
CA LYS A 107 -33.46 0.56 1.85
C LYS A 107 -34.75 1.18 2.39
N SER A 108 -34.66 2.17 3.28
CA SER A 108 -35.84 2.82 3.87
C SER A 108 -36.51 3.80 2.92
N SER A 109 -35.75 4.42 2.02
CA SER A 109 -36.19 5.53 1.17
C SER A 109 -35.72 5.36 -0.28
N PRO A 110 -36.30 4.41 -1.05
CA PRO A 110 -35.89 4.15 -2.43
C PRO A 110 -36.18 5.29 -3.42
N ASP A 111 -37.09 6.21 -3.10
CA ASP A 111 -37.47 7.33 -3.97
C ASP A 111 -36.57 8.56 -3.81
N TRP A 112 -35.62 8.53 -2.88
CA TRP A 112 -34.77 9.69 -2.61
C TRP A 112 -33.62 9.80 -3.61
N GLU A 113 -33.35 11.04 -4.00
CA GLU A 113 -32.18 11.38 -4.78
C GLU A 113 -30.90 11.08 -4.00
N LYS A 114 -29.89 10.54 -4.68
CA LYS A 114 -28.64 10.06 -4.07
C LYS A 114 -27.90 11.13 -3.27
N ASP A 115 -27.95 12.37 -3.74
CA ASP A 115 -27.31 13.50 -3.07
C ASP A 115 -28.02 13.82 -1.74
N LYS A 116 -29.35 13.76 -1.71
CA LYS A 116 -30.16 13.93 -0.49
C LYS A 116 -29.93 12.80 0.51
N ILE A 117 -29.80 11.56 0.02
CA ILE A 117 -29.44 10.39 0.86
C ILE A 117 -28.07 10.61 1.48
N PHE A 118 -27.10 11.11 0.71
CA PHE A 118 -25.76 11.39 1.19
C PHE A 118 -25.77 12.48 2.28
N ASP A 119 -26.49 13.57 2.07
CA ASP A 119 -26.58 14.64 3.08
C ASP A 119 -27.28 14.17 4.36
N ALA A 120 -28.36 13.41 4.25
CA ALA A 120 -29.03 12.80 5.40
C ALA A 120 -28.13 11.78 6.13
N ALA A 121 -27.35 10.99 5.38
CA ALA A 121 -26.37 10.07 5.94
C ALA A 121 -25.27 10.84 6.67
N VAL A 122 -24.86 11.99 6.15
CA VAL A 122 -23.88 12.86 6.80
C VAL A 122 -24.42 13.35 8.12
N GLU A 123 -25.65 13.86 8.21
CA GLU A 123 -26.23 14.29 9.50
C GLU A 123 -26.24 13.15 10.52
N LYS A 124 -26.75 11.96 10.15
CA LYS A 124 -26.73 10.77 11.04
C LYS A 124 -25.32 10.37 11.46
N TYR A 125 -24.35 10.51 10.56
CA TYR A 125 -22.97 10.16 10.82
C TYR A 125 -22.26 11.17 11.75
N LYS A 126 -22.63 12.46 11.68
CA LYS A 126 -22.16 13.47 12.63
C LYS A 126 -22.58 13.14 14.06
N ASP A 127 -23.81 12.67 14.24
CA ASP A 127 -24.31 12.27 15.56
C ASP A 127 -23.48 11.11 16.15
N GLN A 128 -23.04 10.17 15.30
CA GLN A 128 -22.22 9.05 15.74
C GLN A 128 -20.78 9.46 16.07
N ILE A 129 -20.19 10.38 15.30
CA ILE A 129 -18.78 10.73 15.44
C ILE A 129 -18.55 12.25 15.36
N PRO A 130 -18.83 12.99 16.45
CA PRO A 130 -18.85 14.45 16.46
C PRO A 130 -17.48 15.10 16.17
N TYR A 131 -16.38 14.42 16.49
CA TYR A 131 -15.02 14.97 16.33
C TYR A 131 -14.47 14.95 14.88
N LEU A 132 -15.19 14.36 13.91
CA LEU A 132 -14.71 14.26 12.53
C LEU A 132 -14.87 15.55 11.71
N LEU A 133 -15.56 16.56 12.23
CA LEU A 133 -15.89 17.80 11.52
C LEU A 133 -14.93 18.96 11.82
N ASP A 134 -14.24 18.94 12.96
CA ASP A 134 -13.45 20.10 13.42
C ASP A 134 -12.08 20.25 12.77
N ARG A 135 -11.67 19.29 11.94
CA ARG A 135 -10.51 19.48 11.09
C ARG A 135 -10.88 20.41 9.94
N LYS A 136 -10.80 21.72 10.20
CA LYS A 136 -10.49 22.69 9.14
C LYS A 136 -9.32 22.12 8.37
N ARG A 137 -9.55 21.76 7.11
CA ARG A 137 -8.46 21.45 6.18
C ARG A 137 -7.43 22.55 6.35
N ILE A 138 -6.22 22.21 6.75
CA ILE A 138 -5.09 23.11 6.56
C ILE A 138 -5.04 23.29 5.05
N SER A 139 -5.53 24.45 4.60
CA SER A 139 -5.65 24.84 3.21
C SER A 139 -4.23 24.96 2.64
N GLY A 140 -3.64 23.85 2.22
CA GLY A 140 -2.21 23.82 1.97
C GLY A 140 -1.69 22.64 1.17
N ASP A 141 -2.53 21.87 0.48
CA ASP A 141 -2.10 21.01 -0.62
C ASP A 141 -3.29 20.88 -1.59
N ARG A 142 -3.29 21.68 -2.66
CA ARG A 142 -4.15 21.44 -3.83
C ARG A 142 -3.64 20.16 -4.46
N PHE A 143 -4.41 19.09 -4.40
CA PHE A 143 -4.24 17.98 -5.31
C PHE A 143 -4.98 18.39 -6.59
N ASP A 144 -4.28 19.12 -7.46
CA ASP A 144 -4.80 19.46 -8.77
C ASP A 144 -4.92 18.17 -9.57
N ALA A 145 -6.13 17.62 -9.65
CA ALA A 145 -6.48 16.59 -10.61
C ALA A 145 -6.47 17.28 -11.98
N ALA A 146 -5.34 17.20 -12.68
CA ALA A 146 -5.25 17.66 -14.06
C ALA A 146 -6.20 16.82 -14.92
N ASP A 147 -7.17 17.50 -15.54
CA ASP A 147 -7.97 17.00 -16.64
C ASP A 147 -7.03 16.59 -17.79
N THR A 148 -7.00 15.31 -18.15
CA THR A 148 -6.32 14.85 -19.37
C THR A 148 -7.34 14.78 -20.50
N SER A 149 -7.51 15.90 -21.19
CA SER A 149 -8.03 15.96 -22.55
C SER A 149 -6.85 15.80 -23.53
N GLU A 150 -7.12 15.06 -24.59
CA GLU A 150 -6.26 14.54 -25.66
C GLU A 150 -5.25 15.50 -26.32
N GLY A 151 -4.18 14.92 -26.91
CA GLY A 151 -3.62 15.38 -28.19
C GLY A 151 -2.14 15.74 -28.25
N ASP A 152 -1.33 14.76 -28.68
CA ASP A 152 -0.20 14.84 -29.62
C ASP A 152 1.09 15.67 -29.37
N ALA A 153 2.17 14.87 -29.31
CA ALA A 153 3.40 14.94 -30.11
C ALA A 153 4.64 15.74 -29.61
N LEU A 154 5.77 15.04 -29.81
CA LEU A 154 7.17 15.48 -29.95
C LEU A 154 8.10 15.42 -28.72
N ASN A 155 8.74 14.25 -28.61
CA ASN A 155 10.16 13.98 -28.44
C ASN A 155 11.16 15.10 -28.04
N GLU A 156 11.96 14.70 -27.05
CA GLU A 156 13.41 14.89 -26.90
C GLU A 156 13.99 16.18 -26.31
N ALA A 157 14.99 15.94 -25.45
CA ALA A 157 15.94 16.87 -24.87
C ALA A 157 15.40 17.90 -23.85
N THR A 158 15.47 17.55 -22.57
CA THR A 158 16.49 18.12 -21.67
C THR A 158 16.41 17.49 -20.28
N ALA A 159 17.56 17.05 -19.81
CA ALA A 159 17.81 16.73 -18.42
C ALA A 159 17.52 17.95 -17.51
N SER A 160 17.13 17.65 -16.26
CA SER A 160 16.97 18.56 -15.11
C SER A 160 15.59 19.18 -14.88
N LYS A 161 14.73 18.44 -14.15
CA LYS A 161 13.98 19.01 -13.01
C LYS A 161 13.37 17.93 -12.12
N ARG A 162 14.16 17.39 -11.19
CA ARG A 162 13.61 16.66 -10.04
C ARG A 162 12.84 17.67 -9.17
N HIS A 163 11.52 17.55 -9.16
CA HIS A 163 10.62 18.42 -8.40
C HIS A 163 10.81 18.21 -6.88
N GLY A 164 10.62 19.30 -6.13
CA GLY A 164 11.18 19.55 -4.80
C GLY A 164 10.80 18.54 -3.71
N ARG A 165 11.81 18.03 -3.01
CA ARG A 165 11.67 17.60 -1.62
C ARG A 165 11.47 18.84 -0.75
N LYS A 166 10.33 18.96 -0.05
CA LYS A 166 10.16 19.99 0.99
C LYS A 166 11.26 19.79 2.04
N PRO A 167 11.98 20.84 2.49
CA PRO A 167 13.00 20.68 3.52
C PRO A 167 12.35 20.25 4.85
N PRO A 168 13.07 19.51 5.72
CA PRO A 168 12.57 19.20 7.06
C PRO A 168 12.29 20.48 7.85
N ILE A 169 11.33 20.42 8.76
CA ILE A 169 10.74 21.50 9.58
C ILE A 169 11.79 22.26 10.45
N ILE A 170 13.02 21.78 10.46
CA ILE A 170 14.11 22.31 11.26
C ILE A 170 14.93 23.24 10.37
N SER A 171 14.73 24.55 10.53
CA SER A 171 15.61 25.58 9.95
C SER A 171 17.06 25.27 10.36
N ALA A 172 18.02 25.32 9.44
CA ALA A 172 19.43 25.04 9.73
C ALA A 172 19.99 25.88 10.89
N GLN A 173 19.40 27.05 11.15
CA GLN A 173 19.74 27.92 12.29
C GLN A 173 19.40 27.25 13.64
N SER A 174 18.34 26.45 13.70
CA SER A 174 17.89 25.77 14.93
C SER A 174 18.72 24.54 15.31
N LEU A 175 19.36 23.86 14.34
CA LEU A 175 20.31 22.78 14.66
C LEU A 175 21.63 23.32 15.19
N LEU A 176 22.16 24.38 14.57
CA LEU A 176 23.41 24.98 15.05
C LEU A 176 23.26 25.61 16.44
N SER A 177 22.09 26.17 16.77
CA SER A 177 21.81 26.65 18.13
C SER A 177 21.74 25.50 19.14
N LEU A 178 21.08 24.38 18.78
CA LEU A 178 21.03 23.19 19.63
C LEU A 178 22.41 22.59 19.89
N PHE A 179 23.28 22.51 18.87
CA PHE A 179 24.64 22.00 19.06
C PHE A 179 25.52 22.92 19.89
N LYS A 180 25.36 24.25 19.77
CA LYS A 180 26.06 25.21 20.63
C LYS A 180 25.60 25.10 22.09
N GLU A 181 24.29 25.01 22.31
CA GLU A 181 23.72 24.85 23.65
C GLU A 181 24.16 23.52 24.31
N ALA A 182 24.21 22.44 23.53
CA ALA A 182 24.70 21.15 24.00
C ALA A 182 26.20 21.19 24.36
N LYS A 183 27.02 21.91 23.57
CA LYS A 183 28.45 22.08 23.85
C LYS A 183 28.69 22.90 25.11
N GLU A 184 27.96 24.01 25.29
CA GLU A 184 28.05 24.82 26.51
C GLU A 184 27.59 24.06 27.76
N LYS A 185 26.60 23.17 27.64
CA LYS A 185 26.18 22.30 28.75
C LYS A 185 27.28 21.30 29.14
N GLN A 186 27.96 20.71 28.17
CA GLN A 186 29.09 19.81 28.45
C GLN A 186 30.29 20.53 29.08
N GLU A 187 30.61 21.74 28.62
CA GLU A 187 31.70 22.55 29.20
C GLU A 187 31.36 22.97 30.65
N LYS A 188 30.11 23.36 30.93
CA LYS A 188 29.65 23.68 32.30
C LYS A 188 29.61 22.47 33.23
N GLU A 189 29.31 21.28 32.72
CA GLU A 189 29.36 20.03 33.48
C GLU A 189 30.80 19.60 33.78
N ALA A 190 31.74 19.84 32.85
CA ALA A 190 33.16 19.59 33.06
C ALA A 190 33.75 20.50 34.16
N ASP A 191 33.46 21.80 34.13
CA ASP A 191 33.97 22.77 35.12
C ASP A 191 33.42 22.51 36.55
N GLN A 192 32.21 21.97 36.66
CA GLN A 192 31.63 21.59 37.96
C GLN A 192 32.20 20.28 38.54
N SER A 193 32.85 19.46 37.70
CA SER A 193 33.52 18.23 38.14
C SER A 193 34.96 18.46 38.61
N GLU A 194 35.64 19.48 38.08
CA GLU A 194 37.02 19.82 38.49
C GLU A 194 37.06 20.50 39.87
N THR A 195 36.04 21.28 40.24
CA THR A 195 35.98 21.95 41.56
C THR A 195 35.66 21.03 42.76
N LYS A 196 35.33 19.74 42.53
CA LYS A 196 35.02 18.77 43.60
C LYS A 196 36.12 17.76 43.89
N THR A 197 37.30 17.84 43.26
CA THR A 197 38.38 16.84 43.44
C THR A 197 39.54 17.26 44.35
N ASP A 198 39.54 18.47 44.94
CA ASP A 198 40.56 18.90 45.91
C ASP A 198 40.04 18.96 47.36
N VAL A 199 39.68 17.80 47.93
CA VAL A 199 39.75 17.58 49.39
C VAL A 199 40.23 16.15 49.65
N LYS A 200 41.55 15.98 49.78
CA LYS A 200 42.16 14.74 50.30
C LYS A 200 42.31 14.86 51.82
N PRO A 201 41.78 13.92 52.64
CA PRO A 201 41.93 13.99 54.08
C PRO A 201 43.31 13.49 54.51
N SER A 202 43.91 14.24 55.43
CA SER A 202 44.99 13.80 56.32
C SER A 202 44.57 12.56 57.10
N ASN A 203 45.41 11.51 57.14
CA ASN A 203 45.64 10.73 58.36
C ASN A 203 46.78 9.71 58.24
N LYS A 204 47.55 9.66 59.34
CA LYS A 204 48.67 8.80 59.76
C LYS A 204 50.04 9.07 59.16
#